data_AF-A0A7J4JX88-F1
#
_entry.id   AF-A0A7J4JX88-F1
#
_cell.length_a   1.000
_cell.length_b   1.000
_cell.length_c   1.000
_cell.angle_alpha   90.00
_cell.angle_beta   90.00
_cell.angle_gamma   90.00
#
_symmetry.space_group_name_H-M   'P 1'
#
loop_
_entity.id
_entity.type
_entity.pdbx_description
1 polymer ?
#
loop_
_entity_poly.entity_id
_entity_poly.type
_entity_poly.pdbx_seq_one_letter_code
_entity_poly.pdbx_strand_id
1 'polypeptide(L)'
;MPSKQEIESIISWCEERRKEKKQVYLIERNQFSETIEWMRRFTLIEIGRPKEIASKTSLVYDPIIKTLWQFINGTWQKVTSDGF
;
A
#
# COMPACT_ATOMS: atom_id res chain seq x y z
N MET A 1 0.75 -14.90 3.73
CA MET A 1 0.67 -13.72 4.62
C MET A 1 1.85 -12.82 4.30
N PRO A 2 1.72 -11.48 4.39
CA PRO A 2 2.81 -10.58 4.11
C PRO A 2 4.01 -10.83 5.02
N SER A 3 5.22 -10.93 4.49
CA SER A 3 6.42 -10.91 5.33
C SER A 3 6.76 -9.48 5.74
N LYS A 4 7.49 -9.32 6.86
CA LYS A 4 7.98 -8.00 7.28
C LYS A 4 8.85 -7.35 6.20
N GLN A 5 9.71 -8.12 5.55
CA GLN A 5 10.60 -7.66 4.48
C GLN A 5 9.82 -7.17 3.24
N GLU A 6 8.74 -7.85 2.88
CA GLU A 6 7.85 -7.43 1.79
C GLU A 6 7.18 -6.09 2.12
N ILE A 7 6.64 -5.95 3.32
CA ILE A 7 6.01 -4.70 3.78
C ILE A 7 7.02 -3.55 3.76
N GLU A 8 8.21 -3.75 4.32
CA GLU A 8 9.26 -2.75 4.37
C GLU A 8 9.72 -2.33 2.97
N SER A 9 9.82 -3.29 2.04
CA SER A 9 10.19 -3.03 0.64
C SER A 9 9.15 -2.15 -0.06
N ILE A 10 7.85 -2.43 0.14
CA ILE A 10 6.76 -1.65 -0.44
C ILE A 10 6.72 -0.23 0.16
N ILE A 11 6.86 -0.12 1.49
CA ILE A 11 6.88 1.19 2.18
C ILE A 11 8.05 2.03 1.68
N SER A 12 9.24 1.45 1.58
CA SER A 12 10.44 2.15 1.12
C SER A 12 10.25 2.70 -0.29
N TRP A 13 9.71 1.89 -1.19
CA TRP A 13 9.38 2.33 -2.53
C TRP A 13 8.33 3.46 -2.55
N CYS A 14 7.28 3.38 -1.73
CA CYS A 14 6.27 4.44 -1.64
C CYS A 14 6.88 5.79 -1.21
N GLU A 15 7.77 5.76 -0.23
CA GLU A 15 8.48 6.94 0.26
C GLU A 15 9.40 7.55 -0.80
N GLU A 16 10.09 6.73 -1.58
CA GLU A 16 10.90 7.17 -2.72
C GLU A 16 10.04 7.85 -3.79
N ARG A 17 8.94 7.19 -4.22
CA ARG A 17 8.01 7.76 -5.22
C ARG A 17 7.46 9.11 -4.78
N ARG A 18 7.12 9.24 -3.50
CA ARG A 18 6.61 10.50 -2.92
C ARG A 18 7.64 11.63 -2.98
N LYS A 19 8.91 11.34 -2.66
CA LYS A 19 10.01 12.31 -2.74
C LYS A 19 10.26 12.77 -4.18
N GLU A 20 10.21 11.86 -5.15
CA GLU A 20 10.43 12.18 -6.56
C GLU A 20 9.35 13.08 -7.15
N LYS A 21 8.08 12.74 -6.92
CA LYS A 21 6.95 13.38 -7.60
C LYS A 21 6.49 14.68 -6.93
N LYS A 22 6.80 14.88 -5.65
CA LYS A 22 6.42 16.07 -4.85
C LYS A 22 4.92 16.40 -4.87
N GLN A 23 4.07 15.39 -5.01
CA GLN A 23 2.60 15.54 -4.98
C GLN A 23 2.04 15.19 -3.60
N VAL A 24 0.85 15.71 -3.30
CA VAL A 24 0.12 15.42 -2.05
C VAL A 24 -0.30 13.96 -1.98
N TYR A 25 -0.78 13.41 -3.10
CA TYR A 25 -1.09 11.99 -3.26
C TYR A 25 -0.59 11.49 -4.61
N LEU A 26 -0.32 10.18 -4.71
CA LEU A 26 0.07 9.50 -5.94
C LEU A 26 -0.76 8.24 -6.14
N ILE A 27 -1.03 7.89 -7.39
CA ILE A 27 -1.63 6.61 -7.76
C ILE A 27 -0.67 5.97 -8.76
N GLU A 28 -0.06 4.86 -8.35
CA GLU A 28 0.95 4.17 -9.14
C GLU A 28 0.48 2.73 -9.45
N ARG A 29 0.98 2.17 -10.56
CA ARG A 29 0.74 0.76 -10.88
C ARG A 29 1.45 -0.13 -9.85
N ASN A 30 0.81 -1.22 -9.47
CA ASN A 30 1.43 -2.19 -8.57
C ASN A 30 2.50 -3.01 -9.29
N GLN A 31 3.77 -2.63 -9.12
CA GLN A 31 4.91 -3.38 -9.66
C GLN A 31 5.24 -4.67 -8.87
N PHE A 32 4.65 -4.86 -7.70
CA PHE A 32 4.91 -6.00 -6.84
C PHE A 32 3.95 -7.17 -7.08
N SER A 33 2.96 -7.01 -7.98
CA SER A 33 1.96 -8.04 -8.25
C SER A 33 2.58 -9.35 -8.77
N GLU A 34 3.70 -9.28 -9.48
CA GLU A 34 4.34 -10.46 -10.05
C GLU A 34 5.25 -11.17 -9.04
N THR A 35 5.87 -10.41 -8.13
CA THR A 35 6.91 -10.90 -7.21
C THR A 35 6.41 -11.20 -5.81
N ILE A 36 5.33 -10.55 -5.36
CA ILE A 36 4.78 -10.69 -4.02
C ILE A 36 3.35 -11.25 -4.13
N GLU A 37 3.14 -12.47 -3.63
CA GLU A 37 1.89 -13.22 -3.88
C GLU A 37 0.64 -12.47 -3.39
N TRP A 38 0.67 -11.93 -2.17
CA TRP A 38 -0.50 -11.23 -1.60
C TRP A 38 -0.77 -9.87 -2.27
N MET A 39 0.18 -9.35 -3.05
CA MET A 39 0.04 -8.11 -3.80
C MET A 39 -0.72 -8.30 -5.12
N ARG A 40 -0.84 -9.54 -5.63
CA ARG A 40 -1.52 -9.87 -6.90
C ARG A 40 -2.92 -9.30 -7.04
N ARG A 41 -3.65 -9.18 -5.92
CA ARG A 41 -5.02 -8.68 -5.92
C ARG A 41 -5.14 -7.17 -6.11
N PHE A 42 -4.06 -6.42 -5.91
CA PHE A 42 -4.07 -4.97 -6.02
C PHE A 42 -3.53 -4.56 -7.39
N THR A 43 -4.31 -3.84 -8.18
CA THR A 43 -3.84 -3.30 -9.46
C THR A 43 -3.02 -2.02 -9.27
N LEU A 44 -3.34 -1.24 -8.23
CA LEU A 44 -2.75 0.07 -7.97
C LEU A 44 -2.32 0.19 -6.51
N ILE A 45 -1.35 1.07 -6.28
CA ILE A 45 -0.92 1.54 -4.97
C ILE A 45 -1.21 3.04 -4.88
N GLU A 46 -2.03 3.44 -3.92
CA GLU A 46 -2.38 4.83 -3.66
C GLU A 46 -1.58 5.35 -2.46
N ILE A 47 -0.68 6.30 -2.72
CA ILE A 47 0.27 6.84 -1.75
C ILE A 47 -0.27 8.19 -1.24
N GLY A 48 -0.52 8.31 0.06
CA GLY A 48 -1.00 9.55 0.68
C GLY A 48 -2.47 9.89 0.40
N ARG A 49 -3.20 9.03 -0.33
CA ARG A 49 -4.62 9.23 -0.60
C ARG A 49 -5.45 8.87 0.65
N PRO A 50 -6.37 9.74 1.09
CA PRO A 50 -7.24 9.44 2.23
C PRO A 50 -8.10 8.20 1.98
N LYS A 51 -8.27 7.36 3.01
CA LYS A 51 -9.00 6.08 2.96
C LYS A 51 -10.48 6.24 2.59
N GLU A 52 -11.04 7.43 2.83
CA GLU A 52 -12.43 7.79 2.55
C GLU A 52 -12.69 7.91 1.04
N ILE A 53 -11.65 8.24 0.26
CA ILE A 53 -11.74 8.45 -1.19
C ILE A 53 -10.87 7.49 -2.01
N ALA A 54 -10.03 6.71 -1.35
CA ALA A 54 -9.18 5.71 -1.99
C ALA A 54 -10.02 4.55 -2.56
N SER A 55 -9.52 3.93 -3.62
CA SER A 55 -10.16 2.75 -4.19
C SER A 55 -10.11 1.58 -3.22
N LYS A 56 -11.26 0.91 -3.03
CA LYS A 56 -11.39 -0.32 -2.24
C LYS A 56 -10.64 -1.52 -2.87
N THR A 57 -10.22 -1.41 -4.13
CA THR A 57 -9.46 -2.45 -4.85
C THR A 57 -7.95 -2.19 -4.88
N SER A 58 -7.50 -1.09 -4.27
CA SER A 58 -6.10 -0.67 -4.26
C SER A 58 -5.47 -0.87 -2.89
N LEU A 59 -4.14 -1.00 -2.88
CA LEU A 59 -3.37 -0.88 -1.64
C LEU A 59 -3.20 0.60 -1.33
N VAL A 60 -3.38 0.99 -0.08
CA VAL A 60 -3.22 2.40 0.34
C VAL A 60 -2.03 2.53 1.27
N TYR A 61 -1.12 3.43 0.97
CA TYR A 61 -0.01 3.79 1.84
C TYR A 61 -0.29 5.12 2.53
N ASP A 62 -0.26 5.12 3.86
CA ASP A 62 -0.34 6.31 4.70
C ASP A 62 1.08 6.74 5.12
N PRO A 63 1.59 7.87 4.61
CA PRO A 63 2.95 8.33 4.90
C PRO A 63 3.10 8.97 6.30
N ILE A 64 2.02 9.34 6.97
CA ILE A 64 2.09 9.98 8.30
C ILE A 64 2.47 8.92 9.33
N ILE A 65 1.75 7.79 9.31
CA ILE A 65 1.97 6.67 10.22
C ILE A 65 2.75 5.51 9.58
N LYS A 66 3.30 5.73 8.38
CA LYS A 66 4.09 4.79 7.58
C LYS A 66 3.46 3.40 7.53
N THR A 67 2.18 3.34 7.18
CA THR A 67 1.37 2.13 7.28
C THR A 67 0.66 1.82 5.96
N LEU A 68 0.69 0.56 5.56
CA LEU A 68 -0.11 0.04 4.44
C LEU A 68 -1.49 -0.38 4.94
N TRP A 69 -2.51 -0.08 4.14
CA TRP A 69 -3.91 -0.36 4.40
C TRP A 69 -4.51 -1.10 3.22
N GLN A 70 -5.41 -2.03 3.53
CA GLN A 70 -6.16 -2.80 2.56
C GLN A 70 -7.63 -2.81 2.95
N PHE A 71 -8.52 -2.79 1.97
CA PHE A 71 -9.95 -2.90 2.23
C PHE A 71 -10.38 -4.36 2.13
N ILE A 72 -10.84 -4.95 3.24
CA ILE A 72 -11.29 -6.34 3.33
C ILE A 72 -12.54 -6.40 4.20
N ASN A 73 -13.56 -7.12 3.74
CA ASN A 73 -14.81 -7.34 4.48
C ASN A 73 -15.49 -6.03 4.95
N GLY A 74 -15.52 -5.02 4.08
CA GLY A 74 -16.22 -3.76 4.37
C GLY A 74 -15.44 -2.78 5.25
N THR A 75 -14.23 -3.12 5.68
CA THR A 75 -13.40 -2.26 6.54
C THR A 75 -11.97 -2.13 6.03
N TRP A 76 -11.32 -1.03 6.41
CA TRP A 76 -9.89 -0.81 6.21
C TRP A 76 -9.11 -1.51 7.30
N GLN A 77 -8.22 -2.41 6.90
CA GLN A 77 -7.35 -3.15 7.79
C GLN A 77 -5.90 -2.78 7.53
N LYS A 78 -5.10 -2.70 8.60
CA LYS A 78 -3.66 -2.54 8.49
C LYS A 78 -3.07 -3.81 7.89
N VAL A 79 -2.12 -3.67 6.97
CA VAL A 79 -1.29 -4.77 6.52
C VAL A 79 -0.23 -5.02 7.59
N THR A 80 -0.27 -6.19 8.22
CA THR A 80 0.67 -6.63 9.25
C THR A 80 1.45 -7.85 8.77
N SER A 81 2.66 -8.02 9.31
CA SER A 81 3.46 -9.23 9.09
C SER A 81 2.96 -10.44 9.88
N ASP A 82 2.14 -10.18 10.90
CA ASP A 82 1.86 -11.15 11.94
C ASP A 82 0.49 -11.78 11.70
N GLY A 83 0.49 -13.11 11.60
CA GLY A 83 -0.65 -13.90 12.01
C GLY A 83 -0.64 -13.96 13.54
N PHE A 84 -1.73 -13.45 14.13
CA PHE A 84 -2.04 -13.39 15.57
C PHE A 84 -1.38 -12.25 16.36
#